data_AF-A0A916J7M2-F1
#
_entry.id   AF-A0A916J7M2-F1
#
_cell.length_a   1.000
_cell.length_b   1.000
_cell.length_c   1.000
_cell.angle_alpha   90.00
_cell.angle_beta   90.00
_cell.angle_gamma   90.00
#
_symmetry.space_group_name_H-M   'P 1'
#
loop_
_entity.id
_entity.type
_entity.pdbx_description
1 polymer ?
#
loop_
_entity_poly.entity_id
_entity_poly.type
_entity_poly.pdbx_seq_one_letter_code
_entity_poly.pdbx_strand_id
1 'polypeptide(L)'
;MDCIEQSHEMAWFAQRVQESRYILSEHVIRSLMAGNIVTVADIETVLLTGRLLEEHHHATRGRSYLVVGKSRQKIFHVMCAGASNGWLIITFVYIPAPPIWRDALHRNPGGENIMTEPFSTCFFCGGEMKKITVGNFDYRLEGQLYVIKKVPAGLCQQCGEKYIEADVGRRMNDLIARKQFSRTEEVGVIDYQ
;
A
#
# COMPACT_ATOMS: atom_id res chain seq x y z
N MET A 1 10.98 -31.22 10.33
CA MET A 1 11.01 -30.19 11.39
C MET A 1 12.15 -29.30 11.00
N ASP A 2 11.90 -28.46 10.00
CA ASP A 2 12.98 -27.76 9.31
C ASP A 2 13.09 -26.40 9.98
N CYS A 3 14.17 -26.27 10.75
CA CYS A 3 14.58 -25.03 11.38
C CYS A 3 14.77 -24.01 10.25
N ILE A 4 13.84 -23.06 10.13
CA ILE A 4 13.97 -21.95 9.19
C ILE A 4 15.14 -21.12 9.71
N GLU A 5 16.26 -21.11 8.98
CA GLU A 5 17.27 -20.07 9.15
C GLU A 5 16.56 -18.72 8.97
N GLN A 6 16.31 -18.02 10.08
CA GLN A 6 15.86 -16.64 10.03
C GLN A 6 16.95 -15.85 9.31
N SER A 7 16.61 -15.22 8.19
CA SER A 7 17.56 -14.35 7.50
C SER A 7 18.03 -13.24 8.45
N HIS A 8 19.28 -12.79 8.29
CA HIS A 8 19.84 -11.70 9.08
C HIS A 8 18.92 -10.45 9.06
N GLU A 9 18.26 -10.20 7.92
CA GLU A 9 17.28 -9.13 7.73
C GLU A 9 16.04 -9.33 8.60
N MET A 10 15.47 -10.54 8.64
CA MET A 10 14.30 -10.82 9.50
C MET A 10 14.62 -10.63 10.98
N ALA A 11 15.81 -11.06 11.42
CA ALA A 11 16.26 -10.82 12.80
C ALA A 11 16.38 -9.31 13.10
N TRP A 12 16.93 -8.54 12.16
CA TRP A 12 17.01 -7.09 12.29
C TRP A 12 15.63 -6.43 12.30
N PHE A 13 14.69 -6.82 11.43
CA PHE A 13 13.31 -6.30 11.43
C PHE A 13 12.60 -6.59 12.76
N ALA A 14 12.69 -7.83 13.25
CA ALA A 14 12.11 -8.24 14.52
C ALA A 14 12.64 -7.39 15.67
N GLN A 15 13.97 -7.15 15.71
CA GLN A 15 14.59 -6.29 16.71
C GLN A 15 14.04 -4.84 16.63
N ARG A 16 13.93 -4.26 15.44
CA ARG A 16 13.38 -2.89 15.29
C ARG A 16 11.92 -2.80 15.75
N VAL A 17 11.12 -3.84 15.51
CA VAL A 17 9.73 -3.91 16.00
C VAL A 17 9.68 -3.98 17.52
N GLN A 18 10.48 -4.86 18.13
CA GLN A 18 10.54 -5.01 19.59
C GLN A 18 11.00 -3.73 20.31
N GLU A 19 11.90 -2.96 19.69
CA GLU A 19 12.36 -1.66 20.18
C GLU A 19 11.40 -0.50 19.86
N SER A 20 10.27 -0.77 19.19
CA SER A 20 9.37 0.25 18.62
C SER A 20 10.10 1.30 17.76
N ARG A 21 11.19 0.89 17.10
CA ARG A 21 12.06 1.72 16.26
C ARG A 21 11.74 1.54 14.79
N TYR A 22 10.48 1.80 14.45
CA TYR A 22 9.99 1.78 13.08
C TYR A 22 8.97 2.89 12.83
N ILE A 23 8.80 3.28 11.57
CA ILE A 23 7.82 4.26 11.13
C ILE A 23 6.93 3.69 10.02
N LEU A 24 5.71 4.20 9.93
CA LEU A 24 4.74 3.83 8.92
C LEU A 24 4.64 4.93 7.87
N SER A 25 4.79 4.57 6.60
CA SER A 25 4.54 5.51 5.50
C SER A 25 3.06 5.85 5.36
N GLU A 26 2.75 6.93 4.65
CA GLU A 26 1.38 7.37 4.37
C GLU A 26 0.53 6.28 3.70
N HIS A 27 1.13 5.47 2.81
CA HIS A 27 0.43 4.34 2.20
C HIS A 27 -0.01 3.29 3.23
N VAL A 28 0.81 3.01 4.24
CA VAL A 28 0.42 2.11 5.34
C VAL A 28 -0.69 2.73 6.16
N ILE A 29 -0.60 4.03 6.47
CA ILE A 29 -1.67 4.74 7.21
C ILE A 29 -3.00 4.65 6.46
N ARG A 30 -3.02 4.84 5.14
CA ARG A 30 -4.22 4.62 4.30
C ARG A 30 -4.78 3.20 4.42
N SER A 31 -3.91 2.18 4.40
CA SER A 31 -4.33 0.78 4.58
C SER A 31 -4.92 0.52 5.97
N LEU A 32 -4.38 1.13 7.02
CA LEU A 32 -4.91 1.04 8.38
C LEU A 32 -6.28 1.74 8.51
N MET A 33 -6.43 2.92 7.90
CA MET A 33 -7.67 3.70 7.92
C MET A 33 -8.80 3.04 7.13
N ALA A 34 -8.50 2.14 6.19
CA ALA A 34 -9.49 1.37 5.45
C ALA A 34 -10.27 0.33 6.32
N GLY A 35 -9.97 0.23 7.62
CA GLY A 35 -10.69 -0.59 8.59
C GLY A 35 -10.09 -1.98 8.81
N ASN A 36 -10.89 -2.92 9.33
CA ASN A 36 -10.60 -4.30 9.81
C ASN A 36 -9.85 -5.27 8.86
N ILE A 37 -9.15 -4.74 7.86
CA ILE A 37 -8.35 -5.46 6.88
C ILE A 37 -6.93 -5.64 7.39
N VAL A 38 -6.28 -4.57 7.88
CA VAL A 38 -4.89 -4.55 8.38
C VAL A 38 -4.84 -3.76 9.68
N THR A 39 -4.09 -4.24 10.68
CA THR A 39 -3.72 -3.45 11.87
C THR A 39 -2.21 -3.39 12.05
N VAL A 40 -1.73 -2.49 12.91
CA VAL A 40 -0.31 -2.44 13.32
C VAL A 40 0.14 -3.80 13.87
N ALA A 41 -0.69 -4.44 14.70
CA ALA A 41 -0.40 -5.77 15.24
C ALA A 41 -0.21 -6.86 14.15
N ASP A 42 -0.89 -6.75 12.99
CA ASP A 42 -0.62 -7.67 11.87
C ASP A 42 0.77 -7.43 11.28
N ILE A 43 1.14 -6.17 11.09
CA ILE A 43 2.45 -5.79 10.55
C ILE A 43 3.55 -6.32 11.47
N GLU A 44 3.41 -6.08 12.77
CA GLU A 44 4.35 -6.56 13.78
C GLU A 44 4.43 -8.09 13.79
N THR A 45 3.29 -8.78 13.77
CA THR A 45 3.26 -10.26 13.70
C THR A 45 4.01 -10.78 12.47
N VAL A 46 3.81 -10.16 11.31
CA VAL A 46 4.49 -10.54 10.05
C VAL A 46 5.99 -10.30 10.13
N LEU A 47 6.43 -9.18 10.71
CA LEU A 47 7.86 -8.88 10.83
C LEU A 47 8.56 -9.71 11.92
N LEU A 48 7.83 -10.19 12.92
CA LEU A 48 8.35 -11.06 13.98
C LEU A 48 8.41 -12.54 13.58
N THR A 49 7.43 -13.02 12.80
CA THR A 49 7.23 -14.46 12.57
C THR A 49 7.21 -14.86 11.09
N GLY A 50 7.20 -13.89 10.18
CA GLY A 50 7.14 -14.12 8.75
C GLY A 50 8.46 -14.58 8.15
N ARG A 51 8.52 -14.52 6.82
CA ARG A 51 9.73 -14.83 6.04
C ARG A 51 9.95 -13.79 4.96
N LEU A 52 11.21 -13.55 4.63
CA LEU A 52 11.57 -12.73 3.48
C LEU A 52 11.11 -13.42 2.19
N LEU A 53 10.42 -12.68 1.32
CA LEU A 53 9.92 -13.17 0.04
C LEU A 53 10.70 -12.57 -1.14
N GLU A 54 10.93 -11.26 -1.14
CA GLU A 54 11.64 -10.55 -2.22
C GLU A 54 12.60 -9.50 -1.65
N GLU A 55 13.73 -9.30 -2.33
CA GLU A 55 14.63 -8.16 -2.14
C GLU A 55 14.64 -7.32 -3.42
N HIS A 56 14.49 -6.02 -3.25
CA HIS A 56 14.47 -5.05 -4.33
C HIS A 56 15.58 -4.02 -4.14
N HIS A 57 16.21 -3.62 -5.24
CA HIS A 57 17.25 -2.61 -5.26
C HIS A 57 16.81 -1.40 -6.06
N HIS A 58 16.96 -0.21 -5.48
CA HIS A 58 16.74 1.05 -6.16
C HIS A 58 17.98 1.92 -6.02
N ALA A 59 18.45 2.50 -7.13
CA ALA A 59 19.70 3.26 -7.19
C ALA A 59 19.80 4.37 -6.12
N THR A 60 18.68 5.04 -5.83
CA THR A 60 18.64 6.13 -4.84
C THR A 60 18.08 5.75 -3.47
N ARG A 61 17.17 4.78 -3.39
CA ARG A 61 16.47 4.41 -2.15
C ARG A 61 17.12 3.24 -1.42
N GLY A 62 18.09 2.59 -2.06
CA GLY A 62 18.75 1.42 -1.52
C GLY A 62 17.86 0.18 -1.59
N ARG A 63 18.00 -0.68 -0.59
CA ARG A 63 17.33 -1.98 -0.53
C ARG A 63 15.97 -1.87 0.13
N SER A 64 15.04 -2.67 -0.35
CA SER A 64 13.73 -2.85 0.27
C SER A 64 13.30 -4.30 0.15
N TYR A 65 12.44 -4.72 1.07
CA TYR A 65 12.18 -6.12 1.34
C TYR A 65 10.68 -6.35 1.42
N LEU A 66 10.22 -7.37 0.70
CA LEU A 66 8.85 -7.87 0.81
C LEU A 66 8.84 -9.06 1.77
N VAL A 67 8.15 -8.92 2.90
CA VAL A 67 8.00 -9.97 3.90
C VAL A 67 6.59 -10.53 3.80
N VAL A 68 6.48 -11.87 3.80
CA VAL A 68 5.20 -12.56 3.85
C VAL A 68 5.01 -13.22 5.22
N GLY A 69 3.83 -13.06 5.80
CA GLY A 69 3.50 -13.63 7.10
C GLY A 69 2.00 -13.80 7.30
N LYS A 70 1.62 -14.61 8.29
CA LYS A 70 0.22 -14.88 8.62
C LYS A 70 -0.15 -14.17 9.93
N SER A 71 -1.29 -13.49 9.94
CA SER A 71 -1.89 -12.91 11.14
C SER A 71 -3.41 -13.04 11.07
N ARG A 72 -4.09 -13.30 12.20
CA ARG A 72 -5.56 -13.35 12.31
C ARG A 72 -6.25 -14.12 11.16
N GLN A 73 -5.68 -15.27 10.79
CA GLN A 73 -6.07 -16.16 9.68
C GLN A 73 -5.81 -15.68 8.24
N LYS A 74 -5.36 -14.44 8.03
CA LYS A 74 -5.03 -13.89 6.71
C LYS A 74 -3.52 -13.94 6.46
N ILE A 75 -3.12 -13.95 5.19
CA ILE A 75 -1.73 -13.76 4.79
C ILE A 75 -1.55 -12.30 4.38
N PHE A 76 -0.46 -11.70 4.84
CA PHE A 76 -0.10 -10.32 4.57
C PHE A 76 1.27 -10.24 3.93
N HIS A 77 1.40 -9.28 3.02
CA HIS A 77 2.67 -8.78 2.52
C HIS A 77 2.97 -7.44 3.18
N VAL A 78 4.16 -7.33 3.76
CA VAL A 78 4.69 -6.11 4.37
C VAL A 78 5.96 -5.73 3.61
N MET A 79 5.94 -4.55 2.98
CA MET A 79 7.10 -3.97 2.33
C MET A 79 7.81 -3.07 3.33
N CYS A 80 9.12 -3.27 3.50
CA CYS A 80 9.92 -2.49 4.45
C CYS A 80 11.33 -2.19 3.94
N ALA A 81 11.97 -1.17 4.52
CA ALA A 81 13.33 -0.78 4.17
C ALA A 81 14.05 -0.19 5.40
N GLY A 82 15.37 -0.37 5.46
CA GLY A 82 16.19 0.28 6.47
C GLY A 82 16.52 1.72 6.09
N ALA A 83 16.36 2.65 7.03
CA ALA A 83 16.85 4.01 6.92
C ALA A 83 18.32 4.12 7.37
N SER A 84 19.05 5.11 6.87
CA SER A 84 20.46 5.34 7.22
C SER A 84 20.68 5.60 8.71
N ASN A 85 19.67 6.09 9.42
CA ASN A 85 19.68 6.33 10.86
C ASN A 85 19.28 5.10 11.70
N GLY A 86 19.19 3.91 11.09
CA GLY A 86 18.90 2.64 11.77
C GLY A 86 17.44 2.45 12.18
N TRP A 87 16.52 3.25 11.64
CA TRP A 87 15.07 3.02 11.74
C TRP A 87 14.58 2.08 10.65
N LEU A 88 13.54 1.30 10.94
CA LEU A 88 12.81 0.52 9.94
C LEU A 88 11.65 1.37 9.38
N ILE A 89 11.52 1.44 8.06
CA ILE A 89 10.40 2.11 7.39
C ILE A 89 9.50 1.04 6.82
N ILE A 90 8.22 1.02 7.22
CA ILE A 90 7.19 0.20 6.61
C ILE A 90 6.53 1.01 5.50
N THR A 91 6.81 0.63 4.25
CA THR A 91 6.43 1.39 3.07
C THR A 91 5.10 0.93 2.47
N PHE A 92 4.70 -0.32 2.69
CA PHE A 92 3.44 -0.84 2.18
C PHE A 92 2.96 -2.07 2.96
N VAL A 93 1.64 -2.27 3.04
CA VAL A 93 1.04 -3.49 3.61
C VAL A 93 -0.28 -3.83 2.90
N TYR A 94 -0.47 -5.09 2.55
CA TYR A 94 -1.66 -5.58 1.87
C TYR A 94 -1.83 -7.11 2.00
N ILE A 95 -3.01 -7.61 1.68
CA ILE A 95 -3.26 -9.05 1.49
C ILE A 95 -2.97 -9.36 0.01
N PRO A 96 -2.06 -10.30 -0.32
CA PRO A 96 -1.76 -10.63 -1.71
C PRO A 96 -2.99 -11.18 -2.41
N ALA A 97 -3.28 -10.66 -3.61
CA ALA A 97 -4.44 -11.05 -4.40
C ALA A 97 -4.16 -10.91 -5.91
N PRO A 98 -4.95 -11.59 -6.75
CA PRO A 98 -4.93 -11.36 -8.20
C PRO A 98 -5.23 -9.89 -8.57
N PRO A 99 -4.68 -9.39 -9.70
CA PRO A 99 -3.93 -10.13 -10.71
C PRO A 99 -2.43 -10.23 -10.42
N ILE A 100 -1.90 -9.50 -9.43
CA ILE A 100 -0.46 -9.42 -9.15
C ILE A 100 0.07 -10.75 -8.62
N TRP A 101 -0.71 -11.37 -7.73
CA TRP A 101 -0.35 -12.59 -7.04
C TRP A 101 -1.30 -13.70 -7.48
N ARG A 102 -0.74 -14.79 -8.03
CA ARG A 102 -1.53 -16.00 -8.29
C ARG A 102 -1.91 -16.66 -6.96
N ASP A 103 -0.97 -16.63 -6.03
CA ASP A 103 -1.11 -17.11 -4.66
C ASP A 103 -0.23 -16.23 -3.75
N ALA A 104 -0.30 -16.45 -2.44
CA ALA A 104 0.40 -15.60 -1.48
C ALA A 104 1.93 -15.63 -1.57
N LEU A 105 2.53 -16.51 -2.37
CA LEU A 105 3.98 -16.67 -2.46
C LEU A 105 4.51 -16.39 -3.87
N HIS A 106 3.66 -16.48 -4.90
CA HIS A 106 4.09 -16.38 -6.29
C HIS A 106 3.34 -15.28 -7.04
N ARG A 107 4.13 -14.40 -7.68
CA ARG A 107 3.62 -13.43 -8.63
C ARG A 107 2.98 -14.14 -9.83
N ASN A 108 1.96 -13.51 -10.39
CA ASN A 108 1.43 -13.91 -11.68
C ASN A 108 2.45 -13.48 -12.76
N PRO A 109 2.89 -14.38 -13.67
CA PRO A 109 3.95 -14.07 -14.66
C PRO A 109 3.59 -13.03 -15.74
N GLY A 110 2.43 -12.36 -15.62
CA GLY A 110 1.94 -11.37 -16.58
C GLY A 110 1.19 -12.03 -17.74
N GLY A 111 -0.10 -11.72 -17.87
CA GLY A 111 -0.97 -12.17 -18.96
C GLY A 111 -2.16 -11.22 -19.14
N GLU A 112 -2.24 -10.65 -20.34
CA GLU A 112 -3.34 -9.87 -20.93
C GLU A 112 -4.04 -8.84 -20.04
N ASN A 113 -3.30 -7.86 -19.49
CA ASN A 113 -3.84 -6.54 -19.15
C ASN A 113 -2.74 -5.47 -19.26
N ILE A 114 -1.89 -5.57 -20.29
CA ILE A 114 -0.94 -4.52 -20.63
C ILE A 114 -1.78 -3.34 -21.14
N MET A 115 -1.76 -2.23 -20.42
CA MET A 115 -2.25 -0.97 -20.98
C MET A 115 -1.40 -0.63 -22.21
N THR A 116 -2.02 -0.60 -23.38
CA THR A 116 -1.58 0.29 -24.46
C THR A 116 -1.97 1.72 -24.04
N GLU A 117 -1.04 2.68 -24.21
CA GLU A 117 -1.02 4.11 -23.80
C GLU A 117 -0.03 4.45 -22.65
N PRO A 118 0.61 5.65 -22.64
CA PRO A 118 1.91 5.98 -22.01
C PRO A 118 2.01 5.90 -20.47
N PHE A 119 1.03 5.30 -19.80
CA PHE A 119 0.96 5.14 -18.35
C PHE A 119 1.05 3.67 -17.92
N SER A 120 1.88 2.87 -18.59
CA SER A 120 2.11 1.46 -18.21
C SER A 120 2.99 1.31 -16.96
N THR A 121 3.74 2.36 -16.59
CA THR A 121 4.64 2.36 -15.44
C THR A 121 4.43 3.59 -14.55
N CYS A 122 4.60 3.40 -13.24
CA CYS A 122 4.46 4.41 -12.22
C CYS A 122 5.63 5.38 -12.32
N PHE A 123 5.35 6.68 -12.40
CA PHE A 123 6.38 7.73 -12.43
C PHE A 123 7.30 7.68 -11.20
N PHE A 124 6.78 7.39 -10.01
CA PHE A 124 7.55 7.44 -8.77
C PHE A 124 8.46 6.24 -8.53
N CYS A 125 8.04 5.03 -8.93
CA CYS A 125 8.78 3.81 -8.61
C CYS A 125 9.11 2.92 -9.82
N GLY A 126 8.63 3.26 -11.02
CA GLY A 126 8.79 2.44 -12.23
C GLY A 126 7.90 1.20 -12.28
N GLY A 127 7.10 0.95 -11.23
CA GLY A 127 6.25 -0.24 -11.13
C GLY A 127 5.07 -0.26 -12.09
N GLU A 128 4.61 -1.45 -12.46
CA GLU A 128 3.48 -1.65 -13.36
C GLU A 128 2.20 -0.96 -12.87
N MET A 129 1.48 -0.35 -13.80
CA MET A 129 0.21 0.33 -13.58
C MET A 129 -0.97 -0.49 -14.07
N LYS A 130 -2.05 -0.53 -13.29
CA LYS A 130 -3.30 -1.19 -13.67
C LYS A 130 -4.48 -0.20 -13.62
N LYS A 131 -5.35 -0.21 -14.65
CA LYS A 131 -6.63 0.50 -14.59
C LYS A 131 -7.56 -0.14 -13.55
N ILE A 132 -8.13 0.68 -12.68
CA ILE A 132 -9.08 0.29 -11.65
C ILE A 132 -10.19 1.34 -11.53
N THR A 133 -11.25 0.97 -10.81
CA THR A 133 -12.25 1.93 -10.31
C THR A 133 -12.12 1.97 -8.79
N VAL A 134 -11.67 3.10 -8.27
CA VAL A 134 -11.51 3.31 -6.83
C VAL A 134 -12.90 3.44 -6.19
N GLY A 135 -13.19 2.56 -5.24
CA GLY A 135 -14.48 2.56 -4.53
C GLY A 135 -14.69 3.84 -3.72
N ASN A 136 -13.69 4.25 -2.94
CA ASN A 136 -13.66 5.48 -2.14
C ASN A 136 -12.37 6.25 -2.46
N PHE A 137 -12.52 7.45 -3.00
CA PHE A 137 -11.43 8.38 -3.25
C PHE A 137 -11.57 9.58 -2.31
N ASP A 138 -10.68 9.65 -1.32
CA ASP A 138 -10.67 10.71 -0.32
C ASP A 138 -10.04 11.96 -0.94
N TYR A 139 -10.88 12.95 -1.27
CA TYR A 139 -10.48 14.15 -1.98
C TYR A 139 -10.63 15.37 -1.07
N ARG A 140 -9.52 16.05 -0.79
CA ARG A 140 -9.52 17.30 -0.04
C ARG A 140 -9.41 18.48 -0.99
N LEU A 141 -10.46 19.27 -1.09
CA LEU A 141 -10.49 20.51 -1.86
C LEU A 141 -10.62 21.68 -0.88
N GLU A 142 -9.62 22.57 -0.88
CA GLU A 142 -9.56 23.73 0.01
C GLU A 142 -9.73 23.38 1.51
N GLY A 143 -9.19 22.22 1.91
CA GLY A 143 -9.26 21.72 3.29
C GLY A 143 -10.53 20.94 3.64
N GLN A 144 -11.59 21.02 2.82
CA GLN A 144 -12.81 20.26 3.01
C GLN A 144 -12.66 18.85 2.43
N LEU A 145 -13.03 17.82 3.21
CA LEU A 145 -13.01 16.42 2.76
C LEU A 145 -14.29 16.08 1.97
N TYR A 146 -14.09 15.47 0.81
CA TYR A 146 -15.10 14.86 -0.04
C TYR A 146 -14.76 13.39 -0.26
N VAL A 147 -15.74 12.51 -0.10
CA VAL A 147 -15.57 11.08 -0.41
C VAL A 147 -16.20 10.78 -1.76
N ILE A 148 -15.38 10.64 -2.79
CA ILE A 148 -15.86 10.48 -4.16
C ILE A 148 -15.84 8.99 -4.51
N LYS A 149 -17.02 8.47 -4.85
CA LYS A 149 -17.20 7.04 -5.12
C LYS A 149 -16.99 6.73 -6.60
N LYS A 150 -16.49 5.52 -6.87
CA LYS A 150 -16.36 4.95 -8.22
C LYS A 150 -15.50 5.81 -9.17
N VAL A 151 -14.35 6.28 -8.69
CA VAL A 151 -13.43 7.12 -9.47
C VAL A 151 -12.56 6.24 -10.38
N PRO A 152 -12.58 6.43 -11.71
CA PRO A 152 -11.62 5.77 -12.60
C PRO A 152 -10.20 6.22 -12.27
N ALA A 153 -9.27 5.27 -12.12
CA ALA A 153 -7.88 5.56 -11.80
C ALA A 153 -6.92 4.49 -12.33
N GLY A 154 -5.65 4.86 -12.50
CA GLY A 154 -4.54 3.91 -12.54
C GLY A 154 -4.02 3.64 -11.13
N LEU A 155 -3.72 2.39 -10.80
CA LEU A 155 -3.09 2.00 -9.53
C LEU A 155 -1.74 1.33 -9.81
N CYS A 156 -0.68 1.89 -9.23
CA CYS A 156 0.62 1.23 -9.22
C CYS A 156 0.55 -0.05 -8.38
N GLN A 157 0.89 -1.17 -9.00
CA GLN A 157 0.86 -2.49 -8.35
C GLN A 157 2.04 -2.70 -7.38
N GLN A 158 3.03 -1.80 -7.36
CA GLN A 158 4.19 -1.86 -6.47
C GLN A 158 4.05 -0.92 -5.26
N CYS A 159 3.75 0.36 -5.49
CA CYS A 159 3.69 1.36 -4.42
C CYS A 159 2.28 1.81 -4.05
N GLY A 160 1.25 1.37 -4.78
CA GLY A 160 -0.13 1.75 -4.51
C GLY A 160 -0.49 3.19 -4.89
N GLU A 161 0.40 3.91 -5.58
CA GLU A 161 0.12 5.25 -6.09
C GLU A 161 -1.08 5.21 -7.05
N LYS A 162 -2.02 6.14 -6.85
CA LYS A 162 -3.23 6.26 -7.65
C LYS A 162 -3.11 7.48 -8.56
N TYR A 163 -3.30 7.27 -9.85
CA TYR A 163 -3.29 8.32 -10.86
C TYR A 163 -4.72 8.50 -11.37
N ILE A 164 -5.19 9.74 -11.43
CA ILE A 164 -6.44 10.08 -12.12
C ILE A 164 -6.10 10.91 -13.33
N GLU A 165 -6.85 10.71 -14.41
CA GLU A 165 -6.74 11.55 -15.60
C GLU A 165 -7.26 12.97 -15.29
N ALA A 166 -6.74 13.97 -16.00
CA ALA A 166 -7.04 15.37 -15.72
C ALA A 166 -8.53 15.72 -15.94
N ASP A 167 -9.20 15.01 -16.85
CA ASP A 167 -10.64 15.13 -17.10
C ASP A 167 -11.48 14.57 -15.93
N VAL A 168 -11.06 13.46 -15.32
CA VAL A 168 -11.64 12.92 -14.09
C VAL A 168 -11.53 13.95 -12.97
N GLY A 169 -10.35 14.56 -12.79
CA GLY A 169 -10.14 15.63 -11.81
C GLY A 169 -11.03 16.85 -12.04
N ARG A 170 -11.13 17.35 -13.30
CA ARG A 170 -12.05 18.45 -13.65
C ARG A 170 -13.49 18.10 -13.33
N ARG A 171 -13.93 16.90 -13.71
CA ARG A 171 -15.30 16.42 -13.46
C ARG A 171 -15.61 16.36 -11.96
N MET A 172 -14.67 15.89 -11.13
CA MET A 172 -14.83 15.88 -9.68
C MET A 172 -15.08 17.28 -9.12
N ASN A 173 -14.28 18.26 -9.55
CA ASN A 173 -14.45 19.66 -9.15
C ASN A 173 -15.77 20.26 -9.61
N ASP A 174 -16.19 20.00 -10.85
CA ASP A 174 -17.47 20.48 -11.38
C ASP A 174 -18.66 19.93 -10.58
N LEU A 175 -18.62 18.65 -10.21
CA LEU A 175 -19.66 18.02 -9.39
C LEU A 175 -19.74 18.66 -7.99
N ILE A 176 -18.58 18.94 -7.38
CA ILE A 176 -18.49 19.61 -6.08
C ILE A 176 -19.03 21.04 -6.18
N ALA A 177 -18.59 21.82 -7.17
CA ALA A 177 -19.01 23.20 -7.37
C ALA A 177 -20.53 23.32 -7.60
N ARG A 178 -21.11 22.37 -8.33
CA ARG A 178 -22.56 22.28 -8.58
C ARG A 178 -23.34 21.63 -7.44
N LYS A 179 -22.67 21.22 -6.36
CA LYS A 179 -23.26 20.52 -5.20
C LYS A 179 -24.07 19.28 -5.58
N GLN A 180 -23.63 18.55 -6.61
CA GLN A 180 -24.30 17.36 -7.11
C GLN A 180 -23.94 16.12 -6.28
N PHE A 181 -24.20 16.18 -4.97
CA PHE A 181 -23.90 15.10 -4.04
C PHE A 181 -24.99 14.03 -4.09
N SER A 182 -24.57 12.76 -4.19
CA SER A 182 -25.51 11.63 -4.18
C SER A 182 -26.01 11.28 -2.77
N ARG A 183 -25.20 11.57 -1.75
CA ARG A 183 -25.47 11.41 -0.31
C ARG A 183 -24.39 12.11 0.51
N THR A 184 -24.60 12.20 1.81
CA THR A 184 -23.59 12.62 2.80
C THR A 184 -23.14 11.41 3.61
N GLU A 185 -21.85 11.35 3.95
CA GLU A 185 -21.29 10.39 4.91
C GLU A 185 -20.74 11.20 6.10
N GLU A 186 -21.07 10.79 7.33
CA GLU A 186 -20.54 11.42 8.54
C GLU A 186 -19.06 11.04 8.72
N VAL A 187 -18.21 12.02 9.04
CA VAL A 187 -16.77 11.81 9.21
C VAL A 187 -16.39 12.14 10.65
N GLY A 188 -15.99 11.11 11.39
CA GLY A 188 -15.41 11.28 12.73
C GLY A 188 -14.04 11.95 12.65
N VAL A 189 -13.81 12.93 13.51
CA VAL A 189 -12.52 13.63 13.66
C VAL A 189 -12.02 13.38 15.08
N ILE A 190 -10.77 12.94 15.20
CA ILE A 190 -10.09 12.74 16.49
C ILE A 190 -8.79 13.55 16.51
N ASP A 191 -8.49 14.15 17.65
CA ASP A 191 -7.19 14.74 17.93
C ASP A 191 -6.31 13.71 18.64
N TYR A 192 -5.06 13.58 18.20
CA TYR A 192 -4.16 12.53 18.68
C TYR A 192 -3.75 12.65 20.16
N GLN A 193 -3.80 13.87 20.73
CA GLN A 193 -3.31 14.29 22.06
C GLN A 193 -2.49 13.27 22.88
#